data_AF-A0A5R9EXA1-F1
#
_entry.id   AF-A0A5R9EXA1-F1
#
_cell.length_a   1.000
_cell.length_b   1.000
_cell.length_c   1.000
_cell.angle_alpha   90.00
_cell.angle_beta   90.00
_cell.angle_gamma   90.00
#
_symmetry.space_group_name_H-M   'P 1'
#
loop_
_entity.id
_entity.type
_entity.pdbx_description
1 polymer ?
#
loop_
_entity_poly.entity_id
_entity_poly.type
_entity_poly.pdbx_seq_one_letter_code
_entity_poly.pdbx_strand_id
1 'polypeptide(L)'
;MRGDNLFQLIGEYLDSLEIEKGLSYGTLANYKSKLKALANYLSVYENIDQWDGVTFPHLRNYLKYLKEDQNKSASSRANSVSCF
;
A
#
# COMPACT_ATOMS: atom_id res chain seq x y z
N MET A 1 19.63 9.07 8.42
CA MET A 1 18.66 8.13 7.82
C MET A 1 17.76 8.96 6.92
N ARG A 2 17.60 8.58 5.66
CA ARG A 2 16.83 9.35 4.69
C ARG A 2 15.35 9.26 5.10
N GLY A 3 14.76 10.39 5.49
CA GLY A 3 13.37 10.47 5.94
C GLY A 3 12.40 10.48 4.76
N ASP A 4 12.39 9.43 3.95
CA ASP A 4 11.51 9.36 2.79
C ASP A 4 10.08 9.06 3.26
N ASN A 5 9.14 9.91 2.85
CA ASN A 5 7.73 9.74 3.21
C ASN A 5 7.08 8.57 2.44
N LEU A 6 5.94 8.07 2.94
CA LEU A 6 5.24 6.92 2.37
C LEU A 6 5.07 6.97 0.84
N PHE A 7 4.81 8.15 0.26
CA PHE A 7 4.52 8.27 -1.17
C PHE A 7 5.75 8.23 -2.07
N GLN A 8 6.88 8.71 -1.57
CA GLN A 8 8.12 8.76 -2.35
C GLN A 8 8.64 7.35 -2.63
N LEU A 9 8.66 6.49 -1.60
CA LEU A 9 9.16 5.11 -1.71
C LEU A 9 8.25 4.20 -2.55
N ILE A 10 6.98 4.56 -2.77
CA ILE A 10 6.11 3.82 -3.71
C ILE A 10 6.67 3.87 -5.13
N GLY A 11 7.20 5.01 -5.57
CA GLY A 11 7.78 5.13 -6.91
C GLY A 11 8.99 4.22 -7.07
N GLU A 12 9.95 4.34 -6.16
CA GLU A 12 11.18 3.55 -6.18
C GLU A 12 10.92 2.04 -6.12
N TYR A 13 9.92 1.60 -5.34
CA TYR A 13 9.50 0.21 -5.29
C TYR A 13 8.85 -0.27 -6.60
N LEU A 14 8.04 0.56 -7.27
CA LEU A 14 7.43 0.16 -8.53
C LEU A 14 8.47 0.10 -9.66
N ASP A 15 9.41 1.02 -9.67
CA ASP A 15 10.53 1.03 -10.63
C ASP A 15 11.40 -0.22 -10.44
N SER A 16 11.66 -0.64 -9.19
CA SER A 16 12.39 -1.89 -8.95
C SER A 16 11.62 -3.11 -9.42
N LEU A 17 10.30 -3.17 -9.21
CA LEU A 17 9.46 -4.26 -9.73
C LEU A 17 9.41 -4.31 -11.26
N GLU A 18 9.44 -3.15 -11.93
CA GLU A 18 9.54 -3.08 -13.39
C GLU A 18 10.86 -3.70 -13.86
N ILE A 19 11.97 -3.30 -13.27
CA ILE A 19 13.33 -3.77 -13.64
C ILE A 19 13.51 -5.25 -13.32
N GLU A 20 13.15 -5.69 -12.11
CA GLU A 20 13.44 -7.04 -11.63
C GLU A 20 12.48 -8.09 -12.18
N LYS A 21 11.21 -7.73 -12.36
CA LYS A 21 10.14 -8.68 -12.70
C LYS A 21 9.49 -8.43 -14.06
N GLY A 22 9.85 -7.35 -14.76
CA GLY A 22 9.27 -7.02 -16.06
C GLY A 22 7.76 -6.83 -16.01
N LEU A 23 7.23 -6.32 -14.89
CA LEU A 23 5.78 -6.18 -14.72
C LEU A 23 5.21 -5.21 -15.76
N SER A 24 4.06 -5.58 -16.32
CA SER A 24 3.35 -4.71 -17.26
C SER A 24 2.96 -3.38 -16.61
N TYR A 25 2.87 -2.33 -17.42
CA TYR A 25 2.35 -1.02 -17.01
C TYR A 25 1.00 -1.12 -16.28
N GLY A 26 0.08 -1.97 -16.75
CA GLY A 26 -1.22 -2.17 -16.11
C GLY A 26 -1.11 -2.75 -14.70
N THR A 27 -0.19 -3.70 -14.50
CA THR A 27 0.10 -4.27 -13.17
C THR A 27 0.70 -3.22 -12.24
N LEU A 28 1.69 -2.47 -12.72
CA LEU A 28 2.34 -1.41 -11.94
C LEU A 28 1.36 -0.29 -11.56
N ALA A 29 0.49 0.13 -12.48
CA ALA A 29 -0.56 1.11 -12.21
C ALA A 29 -1.55 0.62 -11.15
N ASN A 30 -1.93 -0.66 -11.20
CA ASN A 30 -2.79 -1.29 -10.19
C ASN A 30 -2.10 -1.30 -8.82
N TYR A 31 -0.82 -1.71 -8.76
CA TYR A 31 -0.04 -1.73 -7.53
C TYR A 31 0.12 -0.33 -6.95
N LYS A 32 0.43 0.67 -7.78
CA LYS A 32 0.51 2.09 -7.38
C LYS A 32 -0.78 2.55 -6.70
N SER A 33 -1.93 2.21 -7.27
CA SER A 33 -3.24 2.57 -6.71
C SER A 33 -3.45 1.95 -5.32
N LYS A 34 -3.13 0.67 -5.18
CA LYS A 34 -3.25 -0.06 -3.89
C LYS A 34 -2.31 0.49 -2.82
N LEU A 35 -1.05 0.72 -3.17
CA LEU A 35 -0.04 1.26 -2.26
C LEU A 35 -0.40 2.68 -1.82
N LYS A 36 -0.89 3.53 -2.72
CA LYS A 36 -1.38 4.87 -2.36
C LYS A 36 -2.59 4.81 -1.43
N ALA A 37 -3.50 3.88 -1.64
CA ALA A 37 -4.65 3.71 -0.75
C ALA A 37 -4.21 3.31 0.67
N LEU A 38 -3.24 2.39 0.79
CA LEU A 38 -2.65 2.06 2.09
C LEU A 38 -1.92 3.26 2.70
N ALA A 39 -1.08 3.97 1.93
CA ALA A 39 -0.32 5.11 2.42
C ALA A 39 -1.25 6.24 2.92
N ASN A 40 -2.33 6.53 2.20
CA ASN A 40 -3.37 7.45 2.64
C ASN A 40 -4.00 6.98 3.96
N TYR A 41 -4.32 5.69 4.08
CA TYR A 41 -4.89 5.16 5.32
C TYR A 41 -3.92 5.32 6.51
N LEU A 42 -2.66 4.91 6.34
CA LEU A 42 -1.62 5.00 7.36
C LEU A 42 -1.41 6.44 7.83
N SER A 43 -1.37 7.38 6.89
CA SER A 43 -1.19 8.80 7.20
C SER A 43 -2.40 9.41 7.91
N VAL A 44 -3.62 9.14 7.43
CA VAL A 44 -4.84 9.79 7.93
C VAL A 44 -5.37 9.17 9.22
N TYR A 45 -5.32 7.85 9.34
CA TYR A 45 -5.98 7.13 10.45
C TYR A 45 -4.98 6.60 11.50
N GLU A 46 -3.75 6.29 11.11
CA GLU A 46 -2.74 5.72 12.02
C GLU A 46 -1.63 6.74 12.36
N ASN A 47 -1.65 7.95 11.76
CA ASN A 47 -0.63 9.00 11.91
C ASN A 47 0.81 8.51 11.61
N ILE A 48 0.95 7.63 10.62
CA ILE A 48 2.24 7.09 10.17
C ILE A 48 2.62 7.75 8.86
N ASP A 49 3.83 8.31 8.80
CA ASP A 49 4.38 9.04 7.66
C ASP A 49 5.57 8.34 7.01
N GLN A 50 6.07 7.24 7.61
CA GLN A 50 7.22 6.47 7.16
C GLN A 50 6.95 4.96 7.15
N TRP A 51 7.50 4.25 6.15
CA TRP A 51 7.32 2.80 6.02
C TRP A 51 7.95 2.00 7.16
N ASP A 52 9.04 2.49 7.75
CA ASP A 52 9.70 1.85 8.90
C ASP A 52 8.81 1.82 10.16
N GLY A 53 7.83 2.72 10.24
CA GLY A 53 6.82 2.74 11.30
C GLY A 53 5.65 1.78 11.06
N VAL A 54 5.58 1.13 9.91
CA VAL A 54 4.47 0.23 9.56
C VAL A 54 4.69 -1.14 10.22
N THR A 55 3.70 -1.56 10.99
CA THR A 55 3.71 -2.84 11.71
C THR A 55 2.57 -3.73 11.23
N PHE A 56 2.65 -5.01 11.55
CA PHE A 56 1.59 -5.97 11.22
C PHE A 56 0.20 -5.57 11.78
N PRO A 57 0.08 -5.06 13.03
CA PRO A 57 -1.16 -4.45 13.51
C PRO A 57 -1.77 -3.40 12.57
N HIS A 58 -0.97 -2.49 12.00
CA HIS A 58 -1.48 -1.46 11.08
C HIS A 58 -2.07 -2.08 9.81
N LEU A 59 -1.43 -3.12 9.26
CA LEU A 59 -1.95 -3.86 8.10
C LEU A 59 -3.25 -4.60 8.41
N ARG A 60 -3.35 -5.18 9.62
CA ARG A 60 -4.59 -5.80 10.09
C ARG A 60 -5.70 -4.78 10.25
N ASN A 61 -5.41 -3.60 10.81
CA ASN A 61 -6.37 -2.51 10.97
C ASN A 61 -6.82 -1.98 9.62
N TYR A 62 -5.93 -1.85 8.65
CA TYR A 62 -6.29 -1.50 7.28
C TYR A 62 -7.30 -2.50 6.69
N LEU A 63 -7.08 -3.80 6.87
CA LEU A 63 -8.05 -4.82 6.42
C LEU A 63 -9.41 -4.72 7.13
N LYS A 64 -9.42 -4.34 8.41
CA LYS A 64 -10.66 -4.07 9.15
C LYS A 64 -11.35 -2.83 8.61
N TYR A 65 -10.63 -1.73 8.41
CA TYR A 65 -11.14 -0.50 7.80
C TYR A 65 -11.76 -0.76 6.42
N LEU A 66 -11.09 -1.55 5.58
CA LEU A 66 -11.63 -1.91 4.27
C LEU A 66 -12.94 -2.71 4.38
N LYS A 67 -13.10 -3.52 5.43
CA LYS A 67 -14.31 -4.31 5.68
C LYS A 67 -15.43 -3.46 6.28
N GLU A 68 -15.14 -2.73 7.34
CA GLU A 68 -16.10 -2.10 8.24
C GLU A 68 -16.51 -0.72 7.73
N ASP A 69 -15.55 0.10 7.31
CA ASP A 69 -15.81 1.47 6.85
C ASP A 69 -16.04 1.55 5.34
N GLN A 70 -15.27 0.78 4.55
CA GLN A 70 -15.36 0.83 3.08
C GLN A 70 -16.27 -0.26 2.49
N ASN A 71 -16.86 -1.12 3.32
CA ASN A 71 -17.77 -2.20 2.91
C ASN A 71 -17.21 -3.09 1.77
N LYS A 72 -15.89 -3.24 1.65
CA LYS A 72 -15.27 -4.04 0.58
C LYS A 72 -15.49 -5.52 0.82
N SER A 73 -15.80 -6.25 -0.24
CA SER A 73 -15.90 -7.72 -0.23
C SER A 73 -14.57 -8.39 0.15
N ALA A 74 -14.63 -9.65 0.57
CA ALA A 74 -13.43 -10.41 0.91
C ALA A 74 -12.41 -10.45 -0.24
N SER A 75 -12.86 -10.66 -1.48
CA SER A 75 -12.02 -10.68 -2.68
C SER A 75 -11.38 -9.31 -2.95
N SER A 76 -12.13 -8.22 -2.75
CA SER A 76 -11.62 -6.86 -2.94
C SER A 76 -10.56 -6.49 -1.89
N ARG A 77 -10.74 -6.93 -0.65
CA ARG A 77 -9.73 -6.77 0.42
C ARG A 77 -8.47 -7.57 0.12
N ALA A 78 -8.59 -8.84 -0.27
CA ALA A 78 -7.45 -9.68 -0.65
C ALA A 78 -6.67 -9.06 -1.83
N ASN A 79 -7.38 -8.56 -2.84
CA ASN A 79 -6.76 -7.84 -3.95
C ASN A 79 -6.04 -6.56 -3.48
N SER A 80 -6.58 -5.83 -2.50
CA SER A 80 -5.98 -4.57 -2.00
C SER A 80 -4.61 -4.78 -1.33
N VAL A 81 -4.29 -6.00 -0.91
CA VAL A 81 -3.00 -6.36 -0.29
C VAL A 81 -2.14 -7.27 -1.16
N SER A 82 -2.55 -7.54 -2.40
CA SER A 82 -1.89 -8.51 -3.29
C SER A 82 -0.59 -8.00 -3.94
N CYS A 83 -0.18 -6.77 -3.62
CA CYS A 83 1.03 -6.13 -4.15
C CYS A 83 2.19 -6.09 -3.14
N PHE A 84 1.93 -6.54 -1.91
CA PHE A 84 2.93 -6.90 -0.91
C PHE A 84 3.34 -8.36 -1.15
#